data_AF-A0A520XYE6-F1
#
_entry.id   AF-A0A520XYE6-F1
#
_cell.length_a   1.000
_cell.length_b   1.000
_cell.length_c   1.000
_cell.angle_alpha   90.00
_cell.angle_beta   90.00
_cell.angle_gamma   90.00
#
_symmetry.space_group_name_H-M   'P 1'
#
loop_
_entity.id
_entity.type
_entity.pdbx_description
1 polymer ?
#
loop_
_entity_poly.entity_id
_entity_poly.type
_entity_poly.pdbx_seq_one_letter_code
_entity_poly.pdbx_strand_id
1 'polypeptide(L)'
;MSVVVLMIGIGLFALVPFGLLLFALVDLLKQSSEAWEESGQSQLLWALVVIFVWLIGPVLYLLVARPALAAASARGAVDDARS
;
A
#
# COMPACT_ATOMS: atom_id res chain seq x y z
N MET A 1 27.42 -18.14 -17.38
CA MET A 1 26.68 -17.23 -16.48
C MET A 1 27.37 -17.25 -15.12
N SER A 2 28.05 -16.17 -14.71
CA SER A 2 28.92 -16.17 -13.52
C SER A 2 28.12 -16.17 -12.22
N VAL A 3 28.58 -16.88 -11.19
CA VAL A 3 27.92 -16.99 -9.87
C VAL A 3 27.64 -15.61 -9.25
N VAL A 4 28.55 -14.64 -9.43
CA VAL A 4 28.38 -13.27 -8.96
C VAL A 4 27.13 -12.60 -9.57
N VAL A 5 26.87 -12.82 -10.86
CA VAL A 5 25.70 -12.26 -11.55
C VAL A 5 24.41 -12.86 -11.00
N LEU A 6 24.42 -14.16 -10.66
CA LEU A 6 23.28 -14.81 -10.00
C LEU A 6 23.01 -14.23 -8.62
N MET A 7 24.04 -13.99 -7.81
CA MET A 7 23.87 -13.40 -6.47
C MET A 7 23.30 -11.99 -6.53
N ILE A 8 23.78 -11.16 -7.46
CA ILE A 8 23.24 -9.80 -7.66
C ILE A 8 21.78 -9.86 -8.11
N GLY A 9 21.46 -10.73 -9.07
CA GLY A 9 20.10 -10.90 -9.56
C GLY A 9 19.12 -11.33 -8.47
N ILE A 10 19.49 -12.34 -7.68
CA ILE A 10 18.67 -12.85 -6.56
C ILE A 10 18.53 -11.77 -5.48
N GLY A 11 19.63 -11.09 -5.15
CA GLY A 11 19.62 -9.99 -4.17
C GLY A 11 18.64 -8.90 -4.55
N LEU A 12 18.70 -8.41 -5.80
CA LEU A 12 17.78 -7.39 -6.29
C LEU A 12 16.33 -7.90 -6.32
N PHE A 13 16.13 -9.13 -6.78
CA PHE A 13 14.80 -9.76 -6.84
C PHE A 13 14.17 -9.92 -5.46
N ALA A 14 14.94 -10.11 -4.40
CA ALA A 14 14.44 -10.15 -3.03
C ALA A 14 14.26 -8.75 -2.42
N LEU A 15 15.21 -7.84 -2.67
CA LEU A 15 15.25 -6.53 -2.02
C LEU A 15 14.15 -5.59 -2.51
N VAL A 16 13.85 -5.61 -3.81
CA VAL A 16 12.81 -4.76 -4.42
C VAL A 16 11.40 -5.07 -3.88
N PRO A 17 10.88 -6.31 -3.94
CA PRO A 17 9.56 -6.62 -3.39
C PRO A 17 9.51 -6.41 -1.87
N PHE A 18 10.60 -6.69 -1.16
CA PHE A 18 10.67 -6.45 0.28
C PHE A 18 10.59 -4.96 0.61
N GLY A 19 11.34 -4.12 -0.11
CA GLY A 19 11.25 -2.67 0.00
C GLY A 19 9.85 -2.14 -0.32
N LEU A 20 9.21 -2.68 -1.36
CA LEU A 20 7.84 -2.34 -1.74
C LEU A 20 6.84 -2.73 -0.65
N LEU A 21 7.00 -3.90 -0.04
CA LEU A 21 6.16 -4.37 1.06
C LEU A 21 6.27 -3.44 2.26
N LEU A 22 7.49 -3.11 2.68
CA LEU A 22 7.70 -2.18 3.80
C LEU A 22 7.16 -0.80 3.50
N PHE A 23 7.39 -0.30 2.29
CA PHE A 23 6.85 0.99 1.86
C PHE A 23 5.32 1.02 1.91
N ALA A 24 4.65 0.03 1.30
CA ALA A 24 3.20 -0.05 1.29
C ALA A 24 2.62 -0.20 2.71
N LEU A 25 3.27 -0.98 3.58
CA LEU A 25 2.81 -1.15 4.96
C LEU A 25 2.95 0.15 5.77
N VAL A 26 4.08 0.86 5.62
CA VAL A 26 4.27 2.16 6.28
C VAL A 26 3.29 3.20 5.75
N ASP A 27 3.04 3.26 4.44
CA ASP A 27 2.04 4.15 3.84
C ASP A 27 0.63 3.84 4.36
N LEU A 28 0.26 2.55 4.41
CA LEU A 28 -1.02 2.06 4.93
C LEU A 28 -1.27 2.47 6.38
N LEU A 29 -0.26 2.34 7.24
CA LEU A 29 -0.38 2.66 8.66
C LEU A 29 -0.37 4.17 8.95
N LYS A 30 0.12 4.98 8.01
CA LYS A 30 0.11 6.46 8.13
C LYS A 30 -1.26 7.07 7.82
N GLN A 31 -2.13 6.36 7.13
CA GLN A 31 -3.48 6.84 6.81
C GLN A 31 -4.35 6.85 8.07
N SER A 32 -5.09 7.94 8.29
CA SER A 32 -5.97 8.10 9.46
C SER A 32 -7.17 7.17 9.40
N SER A 33 -7.70 6.79 10.57
CA SER A 33 -8.90 5.94 10.66
C SER A 33 -10.11 6.55 9.95
N GLU A 34 -10.27 7.87 9.99
CA GLU A 34 -11.33 8.61 9.27
C GLU A 34 -11.23 8.41 7.76
N ALA A 35 -10.03 8.51 7.19
CA ALA A 35 -9.83 8.29 5.75
C ALA A 35 -10.23 6.86 5.32
N TRP A 36 -9.97 5.87 6.17
CA TRP A 36 -10.40 4.49 5.94
C TRP A 36 -11.92 4.35 5.99
N GLU A 37 -12.57 4.96 6.99
CA GLU A 37 -14.02 4.93 7.16
C GLU A 37 -14.74 5.61 5.98
N GLU A 38 -14.32 6.80 5.57
CA GLU A 38 -14.86 7.53 4.42
C GLU A 38 -14.66 6.80 3.09
N SER A 39 -13.61 5.99 2.99
CA SER A 39 -13.35 5.18 1.79
C SER A 39 -14.21 3.92 1.71
N GLY A 40 -14.89 3.53 2.80
CA GLY A 40 -15.63 2.28 2.90
C GLY A 40 -14.73 1.04 2.89
N GLN A 41 -13.45 1.19 3.19
CA GLN A 41 -12.46 0.11 3.20
C GLN A 41 -11.92 -0.14 4.60
N SER A 42 -11.48 -1.36 4.87
CA SER A 42 -10.88 -1.71 6.17
C SER A 42 -9.36 -1.65 6.09
N GLN A 43 -8.75 -0.83 6.96
CA GLN A 43 -7.30 -0.76 7.13
C GLN A 43 -6.71 -2.13 7.48
N LEU A 44 -7.36 -2.86 8.39
CA LEU A 44 -6.91 -4.18 8.83
C LEU A 44 -6.94 -5.19 7.68
N LEU A 45 -8.00 -5.20 6.88
CA LEU A 45 -8.10 -6.08 5.71
C LEU A 45 -6.95 -5.80 4.73
N TRP A 46 -6.67 -4.53 4.43
CA TRP A 46 -5.58 -4.17 3.54
C TRP A 46 -4.21 -4.47 4.14
N ALA A 47 -4.02 -4.34 5.45
CA ALA A 47 -2.77 -4.73 6.11
C ALA A 47 -2.52 -6.23 5.95
N LEU A 48 -3.56 -7.06 6.13
CA LEU A 48 -3.49 -8.49 5.91
C LEU A 48 -3.17 -8.80 4.44
N VAL A 49 -3.82 -8.14 3.49
CA VAL A 49 -3.53 -8.31 2.05
C VAL A 49 -2.08 -7.97 1.73
N VAL A 50 -1.56 -6.85 2.23
CA VAL A 50 -0.17 -6.42 2.00
C VAL A 50 0.84 -7.41 2.59
N ILE A 51 0.58 -7.96 3.78
CA ILE A 51 1.49 -8.88 4.46
C ILE A 51 1.43 -10.30 3.87
N PHE A 52 0.23 -10.84 3.69
CA PHE A 52 0.04 -12.25 3.32
C PHE A 52 0.10 -12.49 1.80
N VAL A 53 -0.19 -11.48 0.99
CA VAL A 53 -0.13 -11.58 -0.48
C VAL A 53 1.19 -11.01 -1.03
N TRP A 54 2.27 -11.13 -0.24
CA TRP A 54 3.67 -10.80 -0.55
C TRP A 54 3.90 -9.68 -1.57
N LEU A 55 4.14 -9.98 -2.85
CA LEU A 55 4.38 -8.95 -3.89
C LEU A 55 3.09 -8.35 -4.45
N ILE A 56 2.03 -9.15 -4.58
CA ILE A 56 0.77 -8.70 -5.19
C ILE A 56 0.01 -7.77 -4.23
N GLY A 57 0.04 -8.04 -2.93
CA GLY A 57 -0.64 -7.25 -1.90
C GLY A 57 -0.23 -5.77 -1.89
N PRO A 58 1.07 -5.44 -1.77
CA PRO A 58 1.58 -4.08 -1.89
C PRO A 58 1.19 -3.41 -3.20
N VAL A 59 1.28 -4.12 -4.32
CA VAL A 59 0.88 -3.60 -5.64
C VAL A 59 -0.61 -3.28 -5.67
N LEU A 60 -1.47 -4.18 -5.18
CA LEU A 60 -2.91 -3.94 -5.10
C LEU A 60 -3.25 -2.78 -4.18
N TYR A 61 -2.58 -2.66 -3.04
CA TYR A 61 -2.76 -1.52 -2.13
C TYR A 61 -2.47 -0.19 -2.84
N LEU A 62 -1.33 -0.11 -3.54
CA LEU A 62 -0.91 1.12 -4.22
C LEU A 62 -1.82 1.50 -5.39
N LEU A 63 -2.41 0.52 -6.09
CA LEU A 63 -3.22 0.75 -7.27
C LEU A 63 -4.73 0.87 -6.98
N VAL A 64 -5.22 0.26 -5.90
CA VAL A 64 -6.65 0.17 -5.60
C VAL A 64 -7.00 0.93 -4.32
N ALA A 65 -6.37 0.58 -3.20
CA ALA A 65 -6.72 1.16 -1.90
C ALA A 65 -6.29 2.63 -1.80
N ARG A 66 -5.03 2.91 -2.12
CA ARG A 66 -4.41 4.23 -1.94
C ARG A 66 -5.11 5.33 -2.75
N PRO A 67 -5.48 5.14 -4.04
CA PRO A 67 -6.26 6.13 -4.76
C PRO A 67 -7.69 6.29 -4.21
N ALA A 68 -8.32 5.21 -3.75
CA ALA A 68 -9.65 5.26 -3.14
C ALA A 68 -9.65 6.08 -1.85
N LEU A 69 -8.63 5.91 -1.01
CA LEU A 69 -8.41 6.70 0.21
C LEU A 69 -8.22 8.18 -0.12
N ALA A 70 -7.34 8.50 -1.08
CA ALA A 70 -7.12 9.88 -1.49
C ALA A 70 -8.40 10.55 -2.03
N ALA A 71 -9.19 9.81 -2.81
CA ALA A 71 -10.47 10.29 -3.33
C ALA A 71 -11.52 10.47 -2.22
N ALA A 72 -11.50 9.63 -1.18
CA ALA A 72 -12.40 9.74 -0.04
C ALA A 72 -12.10 11.01 0.78
N SER A 73 -10.84 11.22 1.17
CA SER A 73 -10.44 12.41 1.92
C SER A 73 -10.72 13.71 1.16
N ALA A 74 -10.58 13.70 -0.18
CA ALA A 74 -10.94 14.84 -1.01
C ALA A 74 -12.45 15.15 -1.01
N ARG A 75 -13.31 14.13 -0.91
CA ARG A 75 -14.76 14.32 -0.80
C ARG A 75 -15.14 14.86 0.57
N GLY A 76 -14.60 14.30 1.65
CA GLY A 76 -14.83 14.79 3.01
C GLY A 76 -14.52 16.28 3.15
N ALA A 77 -13.36 16.71 2.65
CA ALA A 77 -12.96 18.12 2.66
C ALA A 77 -13.90 19.07 1.88
N VAL A 78 -14.58 18.58 0.85
CA VAL A 78 -15.56 19.37 0.07
C VAL A 78 -16.90 19.48 0.80
N ASP A 79 -17.32 18.42 1.49
CA ASP A 79 -18.56 18.41 2.25
C ASP A 79 -18.45 19.32 3.50
N ASP A 80 -17.31 19.32 4.18
CA ASP A 80 -17.02 20.23 5.30
C ASP A 80 -17.02 21.71 4.89
N ALA A 81 -16.61 22.02 3.64
CA ALA A 81 -16.62 23.38 3.14
C ALA A 81 -18.04 23.91 2.80
N ARG A 82 -19.04 23.02 2.75
CA ARG A 82 -20.44 23.36 2.44
C ARG A 82 -21.33 23.45 3.67
N SER A 83 -20.90 22.92 4.82
CA SER A 83 -21.58 23.01 6.12
C SER A 83 -21.27 24.32 6.85
#